data_AF-F3G907-F1
#
_entry.id   AF-F3G907-F1
#
_cell.length_a   1.000
_cell.length_b   1.000
_cell.length_c   1.000
_cell.angle_alpha   90.00
_cell.angle_beta   90.00
_cell.angle_gamma   90.00
#
_symmetry.space_group_name_H-M   'P 1'
#
loop_
_entity.id
_entity.type
_entity.pdbx_description
1 polymer ?
#
loop_
_entity_poly.entity_id
_entity_poly.type
_entity_poly.pdbx_seq_one_letter_code
_entity_poly.pdbx_strand_id
1 'polypeptide(L)'
;PRFKPAVNALPDFKKKLLVCANIIAFFFGPIYFFVLGLWKKNLALIGVIIAVNIVIALLFGILGMEVPAALGTGLNVVFSLMYALTANYSYYLKEVKGEQGWNPFKGMRL
;
A
#
# COMPACT_ATOMS: atom_id res chain seq x y z
N PRO A 1 12.80 1.92 17.08
CA PRO A 1 13.59 1.02 17.95
C PRO A 1 12.88 -0.29 18.37
N ARG A 2 11.68 -0.26 18.98
CA ARG A 2 11.03 -1.48 19.52
C ARG A 2 10.25 -2.36 18.53
N PHE A 3 9.97 -1.89 17.32
CA PHE A 3 9.14 -2.62 16.35
C PHE A 3 9.76 -3.95 15.89
N LYS A 4 11.00 -3.93 15.37
CA LYS A 4 11.67 -5.13 14.85
C LYS A 4 11.84 -6.24 15.91
N PRO A 5 12.32 -5.95 17.13
CA PRO A 5 12.39 -6.97 18.18
C PRO A 5 11.03 -7.59 18.50
N ALA A 6 9.96 -6.79 18.58
CA ALA A 6 8.62 -7.27 18.89
C ALA A 6 8.04 -8.17 17.79
N VAL A 7 8.21 -7.80 16.51
CA VAL A 7 7.78 -8.65 15.39
C VAL A 7 8.61 -9.93 15.34
N ASN A 8 9.92 -9.85 15.58
CA ASN A 8 10.79 -11.03 15.55
C ASN A 8 10.48 -12.02 16.68
N ALA A 9 10.04 -11.53 17.84
CA ALA A 9 9.62 -12.34 18.97
C ALA A 9 8.28 -13.07 18.77
N LEU A 10 7.52 -12.76 17.71
CA LEU A 10 6.28 -13.50 17.42
C LEU A 10 6.59 -14.97 17.09
N PRO A 11 5.86 -15.92 17.69
CA PRO A 11 6.17 -17.35 17.59
C PRO A 11 5.93 -17.91 16.18
N ASP A 12 4.96 -17.34 15.45
CA ASP A 12 4.49 -17.88 14.17
C ASP A 12 4.70 -16.91 13.01
N PHE A 13 5.12 -17.42 11.86
CA PHE A 13 5.23 -16.63 10.62
C PHE A 13 3.89 -15.98 10.23
N LYS A 14 2.76 -16.68 10.44
CA LYS A 14 1.42 -16.15 10.17
C LYS A 14 1.13 -14.88 10.98
N LYS A 15 1.51 -14.84 12.26
CA LYS A 15 1.32 -13.66 13.11
C LYS A 15 2.20 -12.50 12.64
N LYS A 16 3.43 -12.79 12.21
CA LYS A 16 4.31 -11.77 11.60
C LYS A 16 3.66 -11.18 10.35
N LEU A 17 3.16 -12.03 9.46
CA LEU A 17 2.49 -11.60 8.23
C LEU A 17 1.23 -10.76 8.53
N LEU A 18 0.40 -11.18 9.48
CA LEU A 18 -0.81 -10.44 9.86
C LEU A 18 -0.53 -9.04 10.42
N VAL A 19 0.61 -8.86 11.12
CA VAL A 19 1.02 -7.54 11.60
C VAL A 19 1.54 -6.68 10.45
N CYS A 20 2.37 -7.26 9.59
CA CYS A 20 3.04 -6.53 8.52
C CYS A 20 2.16 -6.26 7.29
N ALA A 21 1.16 -7.08 7.01
CA ALA A 21 0.35 -7.02 5.81
C ALA A 21 -1.13 -7.37 6.09
N ASN A 22 -2.02 -6.79 5.28
CA ASN A 22 -3.45 -7.04 5.32
C ASN A 22 -3.93 -7.70 4.03
N ILE A 23 -4.39 -8.95 4.13
CA ILE A 23 -4.83 -9.73 2.97
C ILE A 23 -6.09 -9.15 2.31
N ILE A 24 -6.99 -8.55 3.09
CA ILE A 24 -8.20 -7.94 2.54
C ILE A 24 -7.83 -6.71 1.71
N ALA A 25 -6.91 -5.88 2.23
CA ALA A 25 -6.41 -4.72 1.51
C ALA A 25 -5.60 -5.09 0.26
N PHE A 26 -5.01 -6.28 0.18
CA PHE A 26 -4.34 -6.75 -1.03
C PHE A 26 -5.32 -6.86 -2.21
N PHE A 27 -6.48 -7.46 -2.00
CA PHE A 27 -7.48 -7.66 -3.05
C PHE A 27 -8.42 -6.46 -3.23
N PHE A 28 -8.74 -5.77 -2.13
CA PHE A 28 -9.78 -4.73 -2.11
C PHE A 28 -9.27 -3.37 -1.62
N GLY A 29 -7.97 -3.09 -1.77
CA GLY A 29 -7.28 -1.93 -1.19
C GLY A 29 -8.05 -0.61 -1.23
N PRO A 30 -8.40 -0.08 -2.43
CA PRO A 30 -9.12 1.18 -2.54
C PRO A 30 -10.47 1.20 -1.80
N ILE A 31 -11.28 0.14 -1.94
CA ILE A 31 -12.60 0.04 -1.30
C ILE A 31 -12.43 -0.12 0.21
N TYR A 32 -11.53 -0.99 0.64
CA TYR A 32 -11.27 -1.30 2.03
C TYR A 32 -10.76 -0.07 2.80
N PHE A 33 -9.91 0.76 2.20
CA PHE A 33 -9.46 2.00 2.82
C PHE A 33 -10.61 3.00 3.03
N PHE A 34 -11.60 3.05 2.12
CA PHE A 34 -12.79 3.87 2.35
C PHE A 34 -13.66 3.32 3.49
N VAL A 35 -13.87 2.00 3.53
CA VAL A 35 -14.59 1.33 4.63
C VAL A 35 -13.94 1.64 5.99
N LEU A 36 -12.61 1.64 6.03
CA LEU A 36 -11.85 1.98 7.23
C LEU A 36 -11.75 3.50 7.50
N GLY A 37 -12.34 4.37 6.68
CA GLY A 37 -12.27 5.83 6.84
C GLY A 37 -10.89 6.43 6.58
N LEU A 38 -9.99 5.71 5.89
CA LEU A 38 -8.62 6.12 5.57
C LEU A 38 -8.52 6.98 4.30
N TRP A 39 -9.54 7.82 4.05
CA TRP A 39 -9.78 8.46 2.75
C TRP A 39 -8.61 9.33 2.24
N LYS A 40 -7.96 10.13 3.09
CA LYS A 40 -6.80 10.96 2.68
C LYS A 40 -5.65 10.13 2.13
N LYS A 41 -5.25 9.08 2.85
CA LYS A 41 -4.18 8.16 2.43
C LYS A 41 -4.59 7.37 1.20
N ASN A 42 -5.86 7.00 1.10
CA ASN A 42 -6.40 6.33 -0.07
C ASN A 42 -6.28 7.20 -1.32
N LEU A 43 -6.73 8.45 -1.24
CA LEU A 43 -6.61 9.41 -2.35
C LEU A 43 -5.14 9.68 -2.73
N ALA A 44 -4.24 9.75 -1.74
CA ALA A 44 -2.81 9.85 -2.02
C ALA A 44 -2.27 8.62 -2.77
N LEU A 45 -2.64 7.41 -2.37
CA LEU A 45 -2.25 6.17 -3.06
C LEU A 45 -2.82 6.11 -4.47
N ILE A 46 -4.09 6.48 -4.67
CA ILE A 46 -4.72 6.58 -6.00
C ILE A 46 -3.95 7.60 -6.86
N GLY A 47 -3.59 8.76 -6.31
CA GLY A 47 -2.79 9.76 -7.01
C GLY A 47 -1.42 9.23 -7.45
N VAL A 48 -0.73 8.47 -6.58
CA VAL A 48 0.53 7.80 -6.92
C VAL A 48 0.33 6.78 -8.04
N ILE A 49 -0.70 5.95 -7.95
CA ILE A 49 -1.02 4.93 -8.97
C ILE A 49 -1.26 5.59 -10.33
N ILE A 50 -2.07 6.64 -10.37
CA ILE A 50 -2.35 7.39 -11.61
C ILE A 50 -1.07 8.01 -12.16
N ALA A 51 -0.28 8.69 -11.31
CA ALA A 51 0.97 9.31 -11.73
C ALA A 51 1.96 8.30 -12.33
N VAL A 52 2.14 7.14 -11.69
CA VAL A 52 2.99 6.06 -12.20
C VAL A 52 2.50 5.56 -13.56
N ASN A 53 1.20 5.33 -13.72
CA ASN A 53 0.64 4.87 -14.99
C ASN A 53 0.81 5.91 -16.11
N ILE A 54 0.60 7.20 -15.81
CA ILE A 54 0.82 8.29 -16.77
C ILE A 54 2.29 8.33 -17.22
N VAL A 55 3.23 8.26 -16.27
CA VAL A 55 4.67 8.28 -16.58
C VAL A 55 5.03 7.10 -17.48
N ILE A 56 4.54 5.89 -17.17
CA ILE A 56 4.82 4.70 -17.99
C ILE A 56 4.22 4.83 -19.39
N ALA A 57 2.97 5.28 -19.50
CA ALA A 57 2.32 5.49 -20.79
C ALA A 57 3.06 6.52 -21.66
N LEU A 58 3.50 7.64 -21.07
CA LEU A 58 4.26 8.67 -21.78
C LEU A 58 5.62 8.14 -22.25
N LEU A 59 6.36 7.44 -21.37
CA LEU A 59 7.68 6.89 -21.72
C LEU A 59 7.59 5.91 -22.90
N PHE A 60 6.64 4.98 -22.85
CA PHE A 60 6.45 4.01 -23.94
C PHE A 60 5.93 4.68 -25.22
N GLY A 61 5.01 5.65 -25.08
CA GLY A 61 4.50 6.43 -26.22
C GLY A 61 5.58 7.22 -26.95
N ILE A 62 6.50 7.87 -26.22
CA ILE A 62 7.63 8.60 -26.81
C ILE A 62 8.60 7.64 -27.55
N LEU A 63 8.75 6.41 -27.05
CA LEU A 63 9.60 5.39 -27.67
C LEU A 63 8.90 4.64 -28.82
N GLY A 64 7.64 4.95 -29.11
CA GLY A 64 6.84 4.23 -30.12
C GLY A 64 6.59 2.76 -29.77
N MET A 65 6.65 2.42 -28.47
CA MET A 65 6.47 1.06 -27.98
C MET A 65 5.13 0.91 -27.28
N GLU A 66 4.57 -0.30 -27.29
CA GLU A 66 3.42 -0.65 -26.46
C GLU A 66 3.87 -1.08 -25.06
N VAL A 67 3.05 -0.79 -24.05
CA VAL A 67 3.31 -1.23 -22.67
C VAL A 67 3.12 -2.74 -22.59
N PRO A 68 4.15 -3.52 -22.19
CA PRO A 68 4.04 -4.96 -22.11
C PRO A 68 2.97 -5.39 -21.09
N ALA A 69 2.14 -6.37 -21.44
CA ALA A 69 1.10 -6.87 -20.54
C ALA A 69 1.67 -7.37 -19.20
N ALA A 70 2.86 -7.97 -19.21
CA ALA A 70 3.56 -8.40 -17.99
C ALA A 70 3.89 -7.24 -17.05
N LEU A 71 4.25 -6.07 -17.59
CA LEU A 71 4.50 -4.86 -16.80
C LEU A 71 3.21 -4.36 -16.17
N GLY A 72 2.11 -4.30 -16.93
CA GLY A 72 0.79 -3.92 -16.41
C GLY A 72 0.33 -4.83 -15.26
N THR A 73 0.42 -6.16 -15.46
CA THR A 73 0.09 -7.13 -14.41
C THR A 73 1.00 -7.00 -13.19
N GLY A 74 2.31 -6.81 -13.39
CA GLY A 74 3.26 -6.59 -12.31
C GLY A 74 2.94 -5.34 -11.48
N LEU A 75 2.58 -4.23 -12.13
CA LEU A 75 2.17 -2.99 -11.45
C LEU A 75 0.92 -3.19 -10.60
N ASN A 76 -0.09 -3.92 -11.11
CA ASN A 76 -1.28 -4.23 -10.33
C ASN A 76 -0.93 -4.98 -9.04
N VAL A 77 -0.04 -5.98 -9.10
CA VAL A 77 0.42 -6.71 -7.91
C VAL A 77 1.18 -5.78 -6.95
N VAL A 78 2.04 -4.90 -7.48
CA VAL A 78 2.77 -3.90 -6.65
C VAL A 78 1.80 -2.96 -5.94
N PHE A 79 0.76 -2.48 -6.61
CA PHE A 79 -0.25 -1.61 -6.00
C PHE A 79 -1.09 -2.35 -4.96
N SER A 80 -1.48 -3.59 -5.23
CA SER A 80 -2.12 -4.47 -4.23
C SER A 80 -1.25 -4.67 -2.99
N LEU A 81 0.05 -4.93 -3.18
CA LEU A 81 1.00 -5.04 -2.07
C LEU A 81 1.13 -3.73 -1.29
N MET A 82 1.13 -2.59 -1.98
CA MET A 82 1.20 -1.27 -1.35
C MET A 82 0.02 -1.05 -0.40
N TYR A 83 -1.20 -1.39 -0.82
CA TYR A 83 -2.37 -1.37 0.06
C TYR A 83 -2.25 -2.36 1.22
N ALA A 84 -1.83 -3.59 0.95
CA ALA A 84 -1.66 -4.63 1.95
C ALA A 84 -0.70 -4.20 3.07
N LEU A 85 0.45 -3.62 2.72
CA LEU A 85 1.50 -3.24 3.67
C LEU A 85 1.17 -1.94 4.43
N THR A 86 0.34 -1.07 3.88
CA THR A 86 0.01 0.23 4.49
C THR A 86 -1.25 0.22 5.36
N ALA A 87 -2.17 -0.73 5.14
CA ALA A 87 -3.49 -0.76 5.80
C ALA A 87 -3.39 -0.78 7.33
N ASN A 88 -2.68 -1.76 7.89
CA ASN A 88 -2.62 -1.97 9.34
C ASN A 88 -2.04 -0.75 10.08
N TYR A 89 -0.94 -0.20 9.57
CA TYR A 89 -0.32 1.01 10.14
C TYR A 89 -1.23 2.23 10.01
N SER A 90 -1.90 2.37 8.87
CA SER A 90 -2.78 3.50 8.63
C SER A 90 -4.00 3.49 9.52
N TYR A 91 -4.56 2.31 9.73
CA TYR A 91 -5.65 2.09 10.66
C TYR A 91 -5.21 2.36 12.11
N TYR A 92 -4.06 1.82 12.54
CA TYR A 92 -3.51 2.07 13.86
C TYR A 92 -3.25 3.56 14.13
N LEU A 93 -2.64 4.28 13.19
CA LEU A 93 -2.41 5.72 13.35
C LEU A 93 -3.71 6.50 13.50
N LYS A 94 -4.76 6.12 12.77
CA LYS A 94 -6.07 6.77 12.87
C LYS A 94 -6.74 6.48 14.21
N GLU A 95 -6.89 5.20 14.57
CA GLU A 95 -7.66 4.78 15.74
C GLU A 95 -6.94 5.04 17.07
N VAL A 96 -5.62 4.80 17.12
CA VAL A 96 -4.86 4.87 18.38
C VAL A 96 -4.20 6.23 18.58
N LYS A 97 -3.88 6.95 17.50
CA LYS A 97 -3.19 8.25 17.60
C LYS A 97 -4.02 9.44 17.10
N GLY A 98 -5.22 9.21 16.56
CA GLY A 98 -6.01 10.28 15.94
C GLY A 98 -5.35 10.89 14.70
N GLU A 99 -4.33 10.24 14.12
CA GLU A 99 -3.53 10.80 13.05
C GLU A 99 -4.04 10.34 11.68
N GLN A 100 -4.75 11.23 10.97
CA GLN A 100 -5.21 11.01 9.60
C GLN A 100 -4.62 12.05 8.62
N GLY A 101 -3.38 11.80 8.18
CA GLY A 101 -2.66 12.64 7.21
C GLY A 101 -2.68 12.11 5.77
N TRP A 102 -2.00 12.82 4.87
CA TRP A 102 -1.93 12.48 3.43
C TRP A 102 -0.81 11.49 3.09
N ASN A 103 0.24 11.38 3.91
CA ASN A 103 1.33 10.43 3.65
C ASN A 103 0.88 8.99 3.97
N PRO A 104 0.66 8.13 2.95
CA PRO A 104 0.19 6.75 3.19
C PRO A 104 1.28 5.86 3.81
N PHE A 105 2.54 6.28 3.70
CA PHE A 105 3.72 5.56 4.19
C PHE A 105 4.12 5.95 5.62
N LYS A 106 3.40 6.91 6.24
CA LYS A 106 3.68 7.31 7.62
C LYS A 106 3.52 6.12 8.56
N GLY A 107 4.53 5.90 9.38
CA GLY A 107 4.53 4.86 10.41
C GLY A 107 4.99 3.48 9.93
N MET A 108 5.17 3.27 8.62
CA MET A 108 5.83 2.07 8.12
C MET A 108 7.26 2.03 8.66
N ARG A 109 7.64 0.91 9.27
CA ARG A 109 8.98 0.68 9.79
C ARG A 109 9.51 -0.60 9.14
N LEU A 110 10.28 -0.42 8.06
CA LEU A 110 11.09 -1.47 7.43
C LEU A 110 12.18 -1.96 8.39
#